data_AF-A0A0M2PQ66-F1
#
_entry.id   AF-A0A0M2PQ66-F1
#
_cell.length_a   1.000
_cell.length_b   1.000
_cell.length_c   1.000
_cell.angle_alpha   90.00
_cell.angle_beta   90.00
_cell.angle_gamma   90.00
#
_symmetry.space_group_name_H-M   'P 1'
#
loop_
_entity.id
_entity.type
_entity.pdbx_description
1 polymer ?
#
loop_
_entity_poly.entity_id
_entity_poly.type
_entity_poly.pdbx_seq_one_letter_code
_entity_poly.pdbx_strand_id
1 'polypeptide(L)'
;MVVIFVFMSVILPFILFYLQSMPPKPGQLAFIVYQRNKCESPIERRLFNALTFRGYSVRTRVRCGPYWIDLTLPAYRIAIECEGIAYHSLPKQEKHNNTKNNYLRRNGWSVLRFTGSDINGDMSNVIRRVEGKIKERSI
;
A
#
# COMPACT_ATOMS: atom_id res chain seq x y z
N MET A 1 -12.21 -33.13 33.91
CA MET A 1 -11.44 -32.99 32.65
C MET A 1 -12.29 -32.56 31.46
N VAL A 2 -13.52 -33.09 31.27
CA VAL A 2 -14.40 -32.75 30.13
C VAL A 2 -14.87 -31.29 30.11
N VAL A 3 -15.16 -30.69 31.27
CA VAL A 3 -15.68 -29.29 31.37
C VAL A 3 -14.64 -28.24 30.95
N ILE A 4 -13.36 -28.46 31.24
CA ILE A 4 -12.26 -27.56 30.85
C ILE A 4 -12.08 -27.54 29.33
N PHE A 5 -12.23 -28.71 28.67
CA PHE A 5 -12.13 -28.83 27.22
C PHE A 5 -13.25 -28.06 26.50
N VAL A 6 -14.49 -28.13 27.00
CA VAL A 6 -15.63 -27.41 26.42
C VAL A 6 -15.43 -25.89 26.54
N PHE A 7 -14.99 -25.41 27.71
CA PHE A 7 -14.68 -24.00 27.91
C PHE A 7 -13.60 -23.49 26.95
N MET A 8 -12.50 -24.24 26.78
CA MET A 8 -11.42 -23.88 25.86
C MET A 8 -11.87 -23.91 24.39
N SER A 9 -12.75 -24.84 24.01
CA SER A 9 -13.27 -24.94 22.63
C SER A 9 -14.19 -23.78 22.23
N VAL A 10 -14.79 -23.06 23.18
CA VAL A 10 -15.69 -21.93 22.90
C VAL A 10 -15.00 -20.59 23.19
N ILE A 11 -14.23 -20.48 24.26
CA ILE A 11 -13.56 -19.23 24.63
C ILE A 11 -12.36 -18.92 23.75
N LEU A 12 -11.55 -19.92 23.39
CA LEU A 12 -10.34 -19.68 22.61
C LEU A 12 -10.64 -19.09 21.21
N PRO A 13 -11.64 -19.59 20.44
CA PRO A 13 -12.05 -18.95 19.19
C PRO A 13 -12.55 -17.52 19.40
N PHE A 14 -13.28 -17.25 20.49
CA PHE A 14 -13.76 -15.90 20.81
C PHE A 14 -12.62 -14.95 21.19
N ILE A 15 -11.62 -15.42 21.96
CA ILE A 15 -10.42 -14.65 22.27
C ILE A 15 -9.61 -14.40 21.00
N LEU A 16 -9.41 -15.42 20.15
CA LEU A 16 -8.68 -15.26 18.89
C LEU A 16 -9.41 -14.30 17.94
N PHE A 17 -10.72 -14.42 17.81
CA PHE A 17 -11.56 -13.49 17.04
C PHE A 17 -11.48 -12.07 17.61
N TYR A 18 -11.55 -11.91 18.93
CA TYR A 18 -11.41 -10.63 19.61
C TYR A 18 -10.04 -10.01 19.37
N LEU A 19 -8.95 -10.79 19.52
CA LEU A 19 -7.58 -10.34 19.27
C LEU A 19 -7.36 -9.94 17.80
N GLN A 20 -7.96 -10.65 16.84
CA GLN A 20 -7.93 -10.29 15.42
C GLN A 20 -8.76 -9.05 15.09
N SER A 21 -9.81 -8.78 15.87
CA SER A 21 -10.72 -7.65 15.69
C SER A 21 -10.30 -6.40 16.46
N MET A 22 -9.17 -6.43 17.17
CA MET A 22 -8.69 -5.28 17.93
C MET A 22 -8.42 -4.09 16.99
N PRO A 23 -8.93 -2.89 17.33
CA PRO A 23 -8.60 -1.69 16.57
C PRO A 23 -7.08 -1.44 16.63
N PRO A 24 -6.51 -0.78 15.60
CA PRO A 24 -5.08 -0.49 15.57
C PRO A 24 -4.66 0.25 16.83
N LYS A 25 -3.45 -0.04 17.35
CA LYS A 25 -2.90 0.65 18.51
C LYS A 25 -2.96 2.17 18.29
N PRO A 26 -3.19 3.00 19.32
CA PRO A 26 -3.36 4.45 19.13
C PRO A 26 -2.25 5.13 18.31
N GLY A 27 -0.98 4.74 18.53
CA GLY A 27 0.15 5.23 17.74
C GLY A 27 0.14 4.78 16.26
N GLN A 28 -0.43 3.61 15.97
CA GLN A 28 -0.61 3.11 14.61
C GLN A 28 -1.72 3.87 13.88
N LEU A 29 -2.81 4.21 14.56
CA LEU A 29 -3.87 5.04 13.97
C LEU A 29 -3.34 6.44 13.65
N ALA A 30 -2.62 7.07 14.59
CA ALA A 30 -1.99 8.37 14.37
C ALA A 30 -1.02 8.34 13.17
N PHE A 31 -0.21 7.28 13.05
CA PHE A 31 0.67 7.08 11.90
C PHE A 31 -0.10 6.95 10.58
N ILE A 32 -1.16 6.12 10.54
CA ILE A 32 -2.00 5.94 9.35
C ILE A 32 -2.61 7.27 8.91
N VAL A 33 -3.18 8.03 9.85
CA VAL A 33 -3.79 9.34 9.57
C VAL A 33 -2.75 10.33 9.05
N TYR A 34 -1.57 10.39 9.68
CA TYR A 34 -0.47 11.25 9.23
C TYR A 34 -0.05 10.92 7.80
N GLN A 35 0.17 9.63 7.48
CA GLN A 35 0.58 9.22 6.13
C GLN A 35 -0.53 9.43 5.10
N ARG A 36 -1.79 9.21 5.48
CA ARG A 36 -2.94 9.48 4.62
C ARG A 36 -3.04 10.97 4.27
N ASN A 37 -2.79 11.86 5.23
CA ASN A 37 -2.84 13.32 5.04
C ASN A 37 -1.75 13.84 4.10
N LYS A 38 -0.64 13.11 3.92
CA LYS A 38 0.40 13.43 2.95
C LYS A 38 0.05 13.09 1.50
N CYS A 39 -1.05 12.39 1.24
CA CYS A 39 -1.46 12.05 -0.13
C CYS A 39 -1.91 13.33 -0.85
N GLU A 40 -1.33 13.56 -2.03
CA GLU A 40 -1.49 14.79 -2.81
C GLU A 40 -2.69 14.72 -3.76
N SER A 41 -3.24 13.53 -4.00
CA SER A 41 -4.41 13.32 -4.87
C SER A 41 -5.48 12.38 -4.29
N PRO A 42 -6.74 12.45 -4.78
CA PRO A 42 -7.80 11.51 -4.39
C PRO A 42 -7.48 10.05 -4.74
N ILE A 43 -6.81 9.80 -5.87
CA ILE A 43 -6.43 8.45 -6.31
C ILE A 43 -5.35 7.84 -5.41
N GLU A 44 -4.37 8.64 -4.96
CA GLU A 44 -3.42 8.20 -3.92
C GLU A 44 -4.13 7.84 -2.62
N ARG A 45 -5.04 8.70 -2.13
CA ARG A 45 -5.80 8.42 -0.90
C ARG A 45 -6.62 7.15 -1.03
N ARG A 46 -7.24 6.92 -2.19
CA ARG A 46 -8.06 5.74 -2.46
C ARG A 46 -7.23 4.46 -2.41
N LEU A 47 -6.08 4.44 -3.08
CA LEU A 47 -5.17 3.29 -3.06
C LEU A 47 -4.52 3.10 -1.68
N PHE A 48 -4.11 4.18 -1.01
CA PHE A 48 -3.61 4.16 0.36
C PHE A 48 -4.60 3.48 1.32
N ASN A 49 -5.88 3.88 1.28
CA ASN A 49 -6.92 3.30 2.13
C ASN A 49 -7.11 1.82 1.83
N ALA A 50 -7.16 1.43 0.55
CA ALA A 50 -7.34 0.03 0.16
C ALA A 50 -6.19 -0.86 0.65
N LEU A 51 -4.94 -0.39 0.55
CA LEU A 51 -3.77 -1.12 1.04
C LEU A 51 -3.73 -1.17 2.57
N THR A 52 -4.03 -0.06 3.24
CA THR A 52 -4.04 0.00 4.72
C THR A 52 -5.14 -0.86 5.31
N PHE A 53 -6.33 -0.89 4.69
CA PHE A 53 -7.45 -1.76 5.10
C PHE A 53 -7.07 -3.24 5.04
N ARG A 54 -6.17 -3.63 4.13
CA ARG A 54 -5.62 -4.98 4.02
C ARG A 54 -4.46 -5.26 4.99
N GLY A 55 -4.16 -4.33 5.89
CA GLY A 55 -3.11 -4.47 6.89
C GLY A 55 -1.71 -4.13 6.40
N TYR A 56 -1.55 -3.60 5.18
CA TYR A 56 -0.23 -3.21 4.69
C TYR A 56 0.24 -1.89 5.33
N SER A 57 1.51 -1.83 5.71
CA SER A 57 2.14 -0.59 6.18
C SER A 57 2.53 0.28 4.99
N VAL A 58 1.71 1.29 4.70
CA VAL A 58 1.93 2.23 3.59
C VAL A 58 2.64 3.49 4.10
N ARG A 59 3.65 3.95 3.35
CA ARG A 59 4.24 5.29 3.56
C ARG A 59 4.05 6.16 2.33
N THR A 60 3.66 7.40 2.56
CA THR A 60 3.33 8.37 1.51
C THR A 60 4.44 9.40 1.38
N ARG A 61 4.73 9.85 0.15
CA ARG A 61 5.76 10.88 -0.15
C ARG A 61 7.09 10.51 0.48
N VAL A 62 7.64 9.36 0.07
CA VAL A 62 8.97 8.90 0.50
C VAL A 62 10.02 9.38 -0.48
N ARG A 63 11.12 9.95 0.04
CA ARG A 63 12.20 10.48 -0.80
C ARG A 63 13.14 9.38 -1.27
N CYS A 64 13.48 9.39 -2.55
CA CYS A 64 14.51 8.56 -3.16
C CYS A 64 15.36 9.44 -4.09
N GLY A 65 16.47 9.95 -3.57
CA GLY A 65 17.32 10.93 -4.27
C GLY A 65 16.54 12.22 -4.60
N PRO A 66 16.48 12.64 -5.88
CA PRO A 66 15.76 13.84 -6.27
C PRO A 66 14.24 13.64 -6.35
N TYR A 67 13.75 12.40 -6.25
CA TYR A 67 12.35 12.06 -6.49
C TYR A 67 11.57 11.79 -5.20
N TRP A 68 10.29 12.12 -5.22
CA TRP A 68 9.30 11.68 -4.23
C TRP A 68 8.47 10.55 -4.84
N ILE A 69 8.31 9.47 -4.08
CA ILE A 69 7.44 8.34 -4.43
C ILE A 69 6.10 8.57 -3.76
N ASP A 70 5.00 8.44 -4.52
CA ASP A 70 3.66 8.74 -4.04
C ASP A 70 3.31 7.84 -2.85
N LEU A 71 3.36 6.53 -3.06
CA LEU A 71 3.13 5.50 -2.03
C LEU A 71 4.25 4.45 -2.04
N THR A 72 4.57 3.92 -0.88
CA THR A 72 5.52 2.82 -0.74
C THR A 72 5.01 1.76 0.20
N LEU A 73 5.43 0.53 -0.04
CA LEU A 73 5.38 -0.57 0.92
C LEU A 73 6.83 -0.89 1.32
N PRO A 74 7.37 -0.25 2.38
CA PRO A 74 8.80 -0.31 2.67
C PRO A 74 9.32 -1.72 2.94
N ALA A 75 8.51 -2.55 3.62
CA ALA A 75 8.85 -3.93 3.95
C ALA A 75 9.19 -4.79 2.72
N TYR A 76 8.62 -4.45 1.56
CA TYR A 76 8.78 -5.21 0.32
C TYR A 76 9.61 -4.47 -0.74
N ARG A 77 10.16 -3.28 -0.40
CA ARG A 77 10.82 -2.38 -1.36
C ARG A 77 9.98 -2.11 -2.61
N ILE A 78 8.67 -1.89 -2.43
CA ILE A 78 7.76 -1.54 -3.53
C ILE A 78 7.47 -0.04 -3.50
N ALA A 79 7.67 0.60 -4.64
CA ALA A 79 7.28 1.96 -4.95
C ALA A 79 6.03 1.93 -5.82
N ILE A 80 5.01 2.71 -5.48
CA ILE A 80 3.74 2.78 -6.22
C ILE A 80 3.52 4.24 -6.62
N GLU A 81 3.28 4.45 -7.90
CA GLU A 81 3.03 5.76 -8.48
C GLU A 81 1.60 5.82 -9.02
N CYS A 82 0.89 6.89 -8.70
CA CYS A 82 -0.51 7.11 -9.06
C CYS A 82 -0.59 8.17 -10.16
N GLU A 83 -0.82 7.76 -11.40
CA GLU A 83 -0.83 8.65 -12.56
C GLU A 83 -2.22 9.25 -12.78
N GLY A 84 -2.35 10.57 -12.64
CA GLY A 84 -3.58 11.29 -12.96
C GLY A 84 -3.78 11.47 -14.47
N ILE A 85 -5.05 11.56 -14.91
CA ILE A 85 -5.43 11.71 -16.33
C ILE A 85 -4.80 12.96 -16.98
N ALA A 86 -4.57 14.03 -16.19
CA ALA A 86 -3.94 15.27 -16.65
C ALA A 86 -2.45 15.13 -17.05
N TYR A 87 -1.84 13.94 -16.91
CA TYR A 87 -0.42 13.70 -17.19
C TYR A 87 -0.12 12.95 -18.49
N HIS A 88 -1.14 12.64 -19.30
CA HIS A 88 -0.97 11.94 -20.57
C HIS A 88 -1.13 12.90 -21.76
N SER A 89 -0.13 13.71 -22.09
CA SER A 89 -0.10 14.34 -23.44
C SER A 89 1.24 14.90 -23.93
N LEU A 90 2.36 14.82 -23.20
CA LEU A 90 3.62 15.44 -23.63
C LEU A 90 4.80 14.45 -23.66
N PRO A 91 5.51 14.30 -24.80
CA PRO A 91 6.70 13.43 -24.92
C PRO A 91 7.80 13.70 -23.88
N LYS A 92 7.88 14.94 -23.39
CA LYS A 92 8.82 15.35 -22.34
C LYS A 92 8.51 14.70 -20.98
N GLN A 93 7.23 14.44 -20.69
CA GLN A 93 6.79 13.79 -19.45
C GLN A 93 7.10 12.29 -19.48
N GLU A 94 6.93 11.62 -20.61
CA GLU A 94 7.28 10.20 -20.75
C GLU A 94 8.78 9.96 -20.50
N LYS A 95 9.64 10.81 -21.08
CA LYS A 95 11.09 10.74 -20.84
C LYS A 95 11.45 10.98 -19.37
N HIS A 96 10.76 11.91 -18.71
CA HIS A 96 10.95 12.17 -17.28
C HIS A 96 10.50 10.97 -16.42
N ASN A 97 9.33 10.38 -16.73
CA ASN A 97 8.79 9.20 -16.04
C ASN A 97 9.72 7.99 -16.19
N ASN A 98 10.28 7.78 -17.39
CA ASN A 98 11.27 6.73 -17.63
C ASN A 98 12.56 6.95 -16.82
N THR A 99 13.01 8.20 -16.71
CA THR A 99 14.20 8.55 -15.91
C THR A 99 13.96 8.29 -14.42
N LYS A 100 12.81 8.73 -13.88
CA LYS A 100 12.40 8.46 -12.49
C LYS A 100 12.32 6.95 -12.24
N ASN A 101 11.63 6.20 -13.10
CA ASN A 101 11.50 4.75 -12.98
C ASN A 101 12.86 4.04 -12.93
N ASN A 102 13.75 4.38 -13.84
CA ASN A 102 15.09 3.79 -13.88
C ASN A 102 15.89 4.14 -12.63
N TYR A 103 15.80 5.39 -12.15
CA TYR A 103 16.44 5.80 -10.91
C TYR A 103 15.93 4.99 -9.70
N LEU A 104 14.60 4.89 -9.54
CA LEU A 104 14.00 4.14 -8.44
C LEU A 104 14.41 2.66 -8.47
N ARG A 105 14.37 2.02 -9.66
CA ARG A 105 14.79 0.62 -9.83
C ARG A 105 16.26 0.40 -9.48
N ARG A 106 17.15 1.29 -9.92
CA ARG A 106 18.58 1.26 -9.55
C ARG A 106 18.81 1.40 -8.05
N ASN A 107 17.90 2.08 -7.35
CA ASN A 107 17.92 2.22 -5.89
C ASN A 107 17.13 1.11 -5.15
N GLY A 108 16.90 -0.02 -5.83
CA GLY A 108 16.33 -1.24 -5.22
C GLY A 108 14.81 -1.29 -5.16
N TRP A 109 14.09 -0.31 -5.70
CA TRP A 109 12.63 -0.31 -5.69
C TRP A 109 12.04 -1.16 -6.81
N SER A 110 11.07 -2.02 -6.50
CA SER A 110 10.10 -2.52 -7.47
C SER A 110 9.06 -1.43 -7.72
N VAL A 111 9.04 -0.88 -8.93
CA VAL A 111 8.12 0.23 -9.28
C VAL A 111 6.86 -0.32 -9.95
N LEU A 112 5.70 -0.03 -9.36
CA LEU A 112 4.38 -0.23 -9.94
C LEU A 112 3.76 1.13 -10.27
N ARG A 113 3.05 1.20 -11.40
CA ARG A 113 2.32 2.40 -11.82
C ARG A 113 0.88 2.04 -12.11
N PHE A 114 -0.03 2.89 -11.65
CA PHE A 114 -1.46 2.75 -11.87
C PHE A 114 -2.04 4.10 -12.26
N THR A 115 -2.83 4.10 -13.32
CA THR A 115 -3.57 5.28 -13.74
C THR A 115 -4.76 5.52 -12.80
N GLY A 116 -5.30 6.73 -12.82
CA GLY A 116 -6.57 7.02 -12.13
C GLY A 116 -7.71 6.12 -12.61
N SER A 117 -7.70 5.72 -13.90
CA SER A 117 -8.66 4.77 -14.47
C SER A 117 -8.50 3.37 -13.88
N ASP A 118 -7.27 2.88 -13.67
CA ASP A 118 -7.03 1.60 -12.99
C ASP A 118 -7.58 1.64 -11.56
N ILE A 119 -7.24 2.69 -10.80
CA ILE A 119 -7.56 2.82 -9.37
C ILE A 119 -9.07 3.01 -9.14
N ASN A 120 -9.74 3.76 -10.02
CA ASN A 120 -11.17 4.00 -9.90
C ASN A 120 -12.01 2.90 -10.55
N GLY A 121 -11.54 2.30 -11.64
CA GLY A 121 -12.27 1.32 -12.44
C GLY A 121 -12.14 -0.12 -11.94
N ASP A 122 -10.94 -0.57 -11.60
CA ASP A 122 -10.70 -1.96 -11.14
C ASP A 122 -9.65 -2.02 -10.02
N MET A 123 -10.07 -1.57 -8.84
CA MET A 123 -9.24 -1.65 -7.62
C MET A 123 -8.83 -3.09 -7.30
N SER A 124 -9.66 -4.09 -7.61
CA SER A 124 -9.34 -5.50 -7.35
C SER A 124 -8.12 -5.95 -8.17
N ASN A 125 -8.04 -5.56 -9.44
CA ASN A 125 -6.86 -5.80 -10.28
C ASN A 125 -5.62 -5.05 -9.80
N VAL A 126 -5.77 -3.78 -9.39
CA VAL A 126 -4.67 -2.99 -8.80
C VAL A 126 -4.08 -3.71 -7.58
N ILE A 127 -4.93 -4.11 -6.64
CA ILE A 127 -4.50 -4.86 -5.46
C ILE A 127 -3.85 -6.19 -5.85
N ARG A 128 -4.45 -6.96 -6.76
CA ARG A 128 -3.89 -8.24 -7.21
C ARG A 128 -2.46 -8.09 -7.75
N ARG A 129 -2.21 -7.02 -8.52
CA ARG A 129 -0.87 -6.70 -9.06
C ARG A 129 0.12 -6.31 -7.95
N VAL A 130 -0.32 -5.52 -6.96
CA VAL A 130 0.49 -5.18 -5.79
C VAL A 130 0.85 -6.43 -4.99
N GLU A 131 -0.14 -7.27 -4.66
CA GLU A 131 0.06 -8.49 -3.87
C GLU A 131 0.89 -9.53 -4.62
N GLY A 132 0.74 -9.65 -5.94
CA GLY A 132 1.64 -10.44 -6.77
C GLY A 132 3.08 -9.99 -6.63
N LYS A 133 3.34 -8.67 -6.65
CA LYS A 133 4.69 -8.12 -6.46
C LYS A 133 5.22 -8.32 -5.05
N ILE A 134 4.35 -8.26 -4.04
CA ILE A 134 4.71 -8.59 -2.65
C ILE A 134 5.21 -10.03 -2.58
N LYS A 135 4.47 -10.99 -3.14
CA LYS A 135 4.87 -12.41 -3.15
C LYS A 135 6.24 -12.62 -3.78
N GLU A 136 6.55 -11.95 -4.89
CA GLU A 136 7.87 -12.02 -5.53
C GLU A 136 9.01 -11.46 -4.66
N ARG A 137 8.73 -10.53 -3.75
CA ARG A 137 9.72 -9.85 -2.90
C ARG A 137 9.85 -10.43 -1.49
N SER A 138 8.93 -11.29 -1.10
CA SER A 138 8.94 -11.99 0.20
C SER A 138 9.70 -13.33 0.16
N ILE A 139 10.28 -13.69 -0.99
CA ILE A 139 11.10 -14.89 -1.22
C ILE A 139 12.58 -14.51 -1.09
#